data_AF-A0A232EEE4-F1
#
_entry.id   AF-A0A232EEE4-F1
#
_cell.length_a   1.000
_cell.length_b   1.000
_cell.length_c   1.000
_cell.angle_alpha   90.00
_cell.angle_beta   90.00
_cell.angle_gamma   90.00
#
_symmetry.space_group_name_H-M   'P 1'
#
loop_
_entity.id
_entity.type
_entity.pdbx_description
1 polymer ?
#
loop_
_entity_poly.entity_id
_entity_poly.type
_entity_poly.pdbx_seq_one_letter_code
_entity_poly.pdbx_strand_id
1 'polypeptide(L)' 'MGCKLGKLASSTTSQIQNARSGRESPPPPPATDPRLPLTARQKYLLTASWKAIAKAMEPTGIYMFVK' A
#
# COMPACT_ATOMS: atom_id res chain seq x y z
N MET A 1 -29.13 10.86 14.36
CA MET A 1 -27.72 11.34 14.37
C MET A 1 -27.11 11.04 13.01
N GLY A 2 -27.17 12.02 12.09
CA GLY A 2 -26.82 11.85 10.68
C GLY A 2 -25.36 12.19 10.38
N CYS A 3 -24.69 11.31 9.64
CA CYS A 3 -23.27 11.38 9.28
C CYS A 3 -22.93 12.59 8.40
N LYS A 4 -21.91 13.36 8.79
CA LYS A 4 -21.35 14.52 8.05
C LYS A 4 -20.16 14.13 7.15
N LEU A 5 -20.30 13.10 6.31
CA LEU A 5 -19.22 12.66 5.39
C LEU A 5 -19.41 13.13 3.93
N GLY A 6 -20.64 13.51 3.53
CA GLY A 6 -20.91 13.93 2.15
C GLY A 6 -20.38 15.32 1.76
N LYS A 7 -20.04 16.19 2.73
CA LYS A 7 -19.70 17.60 2.46
C LYS A 7 -18.24 17.83 2.03
N LEU A 8 -17.38 16.82 2.15
CA LEU A 8 -15.99 16.88 1.66
C LEU A 8 -15.86 16.45 0.19
N ALA A 9 -16.80 15.66 -0.32
CA ALA A 9 -16.79 15.20 -1.71
C ALA A 9 -17.20 16.31 -2.69
N SER A 10 -18.17 17.15 -2.32
CA SER A 10 -18.71 18.19 -3.20
C SER A 10 -17.78 19.40 -3.42
N SER A 11 -16.87 19.69 -2.50
CA SER A 11 -15.89 20.77 -2.66
C SER A 11 -14.78 20.44 -3.67
N THR A 12 -14.65 19.19 -4.10
CA THR A 12 -13.58 18.76 -5.02
C THR A 12 -13.95 18.99 -6.49
N THR A 13 -15.23 18.94 -6.87
CA THR A 13 -15.63 19.03 -8.28
C THR A 13 -15.46 20.42 -8.89
N SER A 14 -15.61 21.50 -8.11
CA SER A 14 -15.48 22.87 -8.62
C SER A 14 -14.02 23.34 -8.80
N GLN A 15 -13.03 22.60 -8.32
CA GLN A 15 -11.60 22.92 -8.52
C GLN A 15 -10.96 22.23 -9.74
N ILE A 16 -11.66 21.30 -10.40
CA ILE A 16 -11.07 20.46 -11.46
C ILE A 16 -10.88 21.24 -12.78
N GLN A 17 -11.55 22.37 -12.97
CA GLN A 17 -11.50 23.09 -14.26
C GLN A 17 -10.43 24.17 -14.37
N ASN A 18 -9.71 24.53 -13.29
CA ASN A 18 -8.78 25.68 -13.34
C ASN A 18 -7.33 25.41 -12.87
N ALA A 19 -6.89 24.15 -12.82
CA ALA A 19 -5.52 23.81 -12.42
C ALA A 19 -4.82 22.88 -13.42
N ARG A 20 -4.86 23.22 -14.72
CA ARG A 20 -3.92 22.69 -15.73
C ARG A 20 -2.58 23.43 -15.68
N SER A 21 -1.96 23.50 -14.50
CA SER A 21 -0.62 24.06 -14.34
C SER A 21 0.15 23.32 -13.25
N GLY A 22 1.11 22.50 -13.67
CA GLY A 22 2.33 22.16 -12.94
C GLY A 22 2.25 21.82 -11.45
N ARG A 23 1.43 20.84 -11.03
CA ARG A 23 1.58 20.25 -9.70
C ARG A 23 2.39 18.96 -9.80
N GLU A 24 3.68 19.07 -9.52
CA GLU A 24 4.53 17.95 -9.19
C GLU A 24 3.85 17.09 -8.11
N SER A 25 3.84 15.77 -8.29
CA SER A 25 3.33 14.85 -7.27
C SER A 25 4.05 15.13 -5.95
N PRO A 26 3.36 15.14 -4.79
CA PRO A 26 4.06 15.25 -3.52
C PRO A 26 5.12 14.13 -3.43
N PRO A 27 6.28 14.41 -2.81
CA PRO A 27 7.33 13.41 -2.67
C PRO A 27 6.79 12.18 -1.92
N PRO A 28 7.26 10.97 -2.27
CA PRO A 28 6.84 9.76 -1.58
C PRO A 28 7.19 9.85 -0.09
N PRO A 29 6.40 9.19 0.78
CA PRO A 29 6.66 9.18 2.21
C PRO A 29 8.05 8.59 2.51
N PRO A 30 8.69 9.01 3.62
CA PRO A 30 9.97 8.45 4.02
C PRO A 30 9.87 6.95 4.30
N ALA A 31 10.97 6.22 4.06
CA ALA A 31 11.04 4.80 4.35
C ALA A 31 10.76 4.53 5.84
N THR A 32 9.95 3.50 6.11
CA THR A 32 9.64 3.08 7.48
C THR A 32 10.86 2.41 8.10
N ASP A 33 11.21 2.77 9.35
CA ASP A 33 12.31 2.15 10.07
C ASP A 33 12.07 0.63 10.21
N PRO A 34 13.00 -0.23 9.72
CA PRO A 34 12.84 -1.69 9.74
C PRO A 34 12.81 -2.30 11.15
N ARG A 35 13.22 -1.56 12.18
CA ARG A 35 13.15 -2.00 13.58
C ARG A 35 11.73 -1.94 14.14
N LEU A 36 10.84 -1.21 13.48
CA LEU A 36 9.46 -1.09 13.94
C LEU A 36 8.72 -2.42 13.75
N PRO A 37 7.83 -2.78 14.70
CA PRO A 37 7.00 -3.95 14.54
C PRO A 37 6.17 -3.92 13.25
N LEU A 38 5.98 -5.09 12.64
CA LEU A 38 5.14 -5.21 11.44
C LEU A 38 3.70 -4.78 11.73
N THR A 39 3.16 -3.94 10.84
CA THR A 39 1.75 -3.53 10.85
C THR A 39 0.82 -4.71 10.57
N ALA A 40 -0.46 -4.58 10.95
CA ALA A 40 -1.47 -5.62 10.69
C ALA A 40 -1.59 -5.96 9.20
N ARG A 41 -1.54 -4.94 8.32
CA ARG A 41 -1.57 -5.14 6.86
C ARG A 41 -0.36 -5.92 6.36
N GLN A 42 0.84 -5.60 6.86
CA GLN A 42 2.06 -6.30 6.47
C GLN A 42 2.03 -7.77 6.91
N LYS A 43 1.60 -8.04 8.15
CA LYS A 43 1.41 -9.42 8.64
C LYS A 43 0.43 -10.21 7.78
N TYR A 44 -0.72 -9.61 7.44
CA TYR A 44 -1.70 -10.25 6.56
C TYR A 44 -1.11 -10.59 5.19
N LEU A 45 -0.40 -9.64 4.56
CA LEU A 45 0.20 -9.85 3.25
C LEU A 45 1.26 -10.96 3.26
N LEU A 46 2.10 -11.01 4.30
CA LEU A 46 3.07 -12.09 4.49
C LEU A 46 2.37 -13.45 4.59
N THR A 47 1.36 -13.58 5.45
CA THR A 47 0.64 -14.85 5.62
C THR A 47 -0.08 -15.26 4.33
N ALA A 48 -0.68 -14.31 3.62
CA ALA A 48 -1.40 -14.56 2.37
C ALA A 48 -0.46 -15.06 1.26
N SER A 49 0.70 -14.41 1.06
CA SER A 49 1.67 -14.82 0.05
C SER A 49 2.40 -16.12 0.41
N TRP A 50 2.61 -16.37 1.71
CA TRP A 50 3.33 -17.54 2.20
C TRP A 50 2.65 -18.86 1.84
N LYS A 51 1.32 -18.88 1.73
CA LYS A 51 0.57 -20.12 1.43
C LYS A 51 1.03 -20.79 0.12
N ALA A 52 1.37 -20.01 -0.90
CA ALA A 52 1.86 -20.53 -2.17
C ALA A 52 3.29 -21.10 -2.05
N ILE A 53 4.17 -20.38 -1.35
CA ILE A 53 5.55 -20.80 -1.08
C ILE A 53 5.56 -22.10 -0.26
N ALA A 54 4.74 -22.16 0.80
CA ALA A 54 4.62 -23.32 1.66
C ALA A 54 4.20 -24.60 0.91
N LYS A 55 3.39 -24.46 -0.16
CA LYS A 55 2.98 -25.60 -1.00
C LYS A 55 4.11 -26.15 -1.87
N ALA A 56 5.08 -25.31 -2.21
CA ALA A 56 6.18 -25.63 -3.11
C ALA A 56 7.56 -25.37 -2.46
N MET A 57 7.68 -25.71 -1.17
CA MET A 57 8.88 -25.38 -0.36
C MET A 57 10.19 -25.86 -0.96
N GLU A 58 10.23 -27.09 -1.47
CA GLU A 58 11.45 -27.69 -2.02
C GLU A 58 11.94 -26.98 -3.29
N PRO A 59 11.15 -26.86 -4.38
CA PRO A 59 11.61 -26.14 -5.57
C PRO A 59 11.85 -24.65 -5.30
N THR A 60 11.06 -24.02 -4.42
CA THR A 60 11.32 -22.61 -4.03
C THR A 60 12.63 -22.48 -3.26
N GLY A 61 12.93 -23.40 -2.34
CA GLY A 61 14.19 -23.40 -1.60
C GLY A 61 15.41 -23.57 -2.51
N ILE A 62 15.34 -24.50 -3.46
CA ILE A 62 16.41 -24.68 -4.46
C ILE A 62 16.63 -23.37 -5.24
N TYR A 63 15.55 -22.74 -5.72
CA TYR A 63 15.64 -21.48 -6.46
C TYR A 63 16.22 -20.33 -5.62
N MET A 64 15.92 -20.27 -4.32
CA MET A 64 16.36 -19.16 -3.46
C MET A 64 17.79 -19.31 -2.92
N PHE A 65 18.26 -20.55 -2.70
CA PHE A 65 19.52 -20.80 -1.99
C PHE A 65 20.62 -21.43 -2.83
N VAL A 66 20.28 -22.06 -3.96
CA VAL A 66 21.25 -22.81 -4.78
C VAL A 66 21.49 -22.13 -6.13
N LYS A 67 20.46 -21.50 -6.69
CA LYS A 67 20.48 -20.91 -8.02
C LYS A 67 20.67 -19.40 -7.95
#